data_AF-A0A1Q7K476-F1
#
_entry.id   AF-A0A1Q7K476-F1
#
_cell.length_a   1.000
_cell.length_b   1.000
_cell.length_c   1.000
_cell.angle_alpha   90.00
_cell.angle_beta   90.00
_cell.angle_gamma   90.00
#
_symmetry.space_group_name_H-M   'P 1'
#
loop_
_entity.id
_entity.type
_entity.pdbx_description
1 polymer ?
#
loop_
_entity_poly.entity_id
_entity_poly.type
_entity_poly.pdbx_seq_one_letter_code
_entity_poly.pdbx_strand_id
1 'polypeptide(L)' 'MVLTIVNLDPRHMQHGHVRVPGVEPDEAYTVHDLIDDTSYEWRGDWNYVRFDPDIRQGHILWLPKPRT' A
#
# COMPACT_ATOMS: atom_id res chain seq x y z
N MET A 1 -0.37 -10.13 7.10
CA MET A 1 -0.80 -10.40 5.71
C MET A 1 0.20 -9.72 4.78
N VAL A 2 0.31 -10.13 3.51
CA VAL A 2 1.11 -9.40 2.50
C VAL A 2 0.19 -8.84 1.43
N LEU A 3 0.34 -7.56 1.11
CA LEU A 3 -0.33 -6.88 -0.01
C LEU A 3 0.74 -6.39 -0.98
N THR A 4 0.65 -6.83 -2.23
CA THR A 4 1.54 -6.37 -3.29
C THR A 4 0.78 -5.46 -4.24
N ILE A 5 1.34 -4.29 -4.53
CA ILE A 5 0.75 -3.30 -5.42
C ILE A 5 1.80 -2.96 -6.46
N VAL A 6 1.48 -3.10 -7.74
CA VAL A 6 2.44 -2.89 -8.84
C VAL A 6 1.81 -1.99 -9.89
N ASN A 7 2.53 -0.95 -10.26
CA ASN A 7 2.31 -0.23 -11.51
C ASN A 7 2.83 -1.07 -12.68
N LEU A 8 1.94 -1.39 -13.61
CA LEU A 8 2.27 -2.16 -14.81
C LEU A 8 2.70 -1.27 -15.99
N ASP A 9 2.60 0.06 -15.87
CA ASP A 9 3.11 1.01 -16.84
C ASP A 9 4.57 1.37 -16.50
N PRO A 10 5.56 0.86 -17.28
CA PRO A 10 6.96 1.11 -16.99
C PRO A 10 7.43 2.52 -17.38
N ARG A 11 6.57 3.34 -18.00
CA ARG A 11 6.96 4.64 -18.58
C ARG A 11 6.28 5.83 -17.93
N HIS A 12 5.10 5.64 -17.33
CA HIS A 12 4.35 6.75 -16.77
C HIS A 12 4.05 6.55 -15.29
N MET A 13 4.04 7.67 -14.58
CA MET A 13 3.57 7.73 -13.21
C MET A 13 2.09 7.32 -13.16
N GLN A 14 1.77 6.40 -12.26
CA GLN A 14 0.40 6.00 -11.96
C GLN A 14 0.09 6.24 -10.49
N HIS A 15 -1.17 6.57 -10.20
CA HIS A 15 -1.65 6.80 -8.85
C HIS A 15 -3.13 6.45 -8.71
N GLY A 16 -3.57 6.23 -7.49
CA GLY A 16 -4.96 5.89 -7.22
C GLY A 16 -5.16 5.44 -5.78
N HIS A 17 -6.36 4.92 -5.49
CA HIS A 17 -6.66 4.32 -4.20
C HIS A 17 -6.72 2.80 -4.33
N VAL A 18 -6.16 2.09 -3.36
CA VAL A 18 -6.28 0.64 -3.22
C VAL A 18 -7.15 0.32 -2.02
N ARG A 19 -7.94 -0.75 -2.11
CA ARG A 19 -8.80 -1.22 -1.02
C ARG A 19 -8.16 -2.39 -0.29
N VAL A 20 -7.94 -2.26 1.01
CA VAL A 20 -7.50 -3.35 1.89
C VAL A 20 -8.73 -4.07 2.44
N PRO A 21 -8.90 -5.38 2.16
CA PRO A 21 -10.06 -6.12 2.64
C PRO A 21 -9.98 -6.36 4.16
N GLY A 22 -11.13 -6.27 4.83
CA GLY A 22 -11.25 -6.60 6.27
C GLY A 22 -10.70 -5.54 7.22
N VAL A 23 -10.61 -4.28 6.76
CA VAL A 23 -10.27 -3.11 7.58
C VAL A 23 -11.50 -2.24 7.72
N GLU A 24 -11.79 -1.76 8.94
CA GLU A 24 -12.91 -0.86 9.19
C GLU A 24 -12.63 0.56 8.68
N PRO A 25 -13.63 1.33 8.21
CA PRO A 25 -13.44 2.62 7.53
C PRO A 25 -12.58 3.67 8.25
N ASP A 26 -12.49 3.62 9.58
CA ASP A 26 -11.71 4.57 10.40
C ASP A 26 -10.53 3.93 11.15
N GLU A 27 -10.31 2.62 10.97
CA GLU A 27 -9.23 1.90 11.64
C GLU A 27 -7.88 2.40 11.13
N ALA A 28 -7.02 2.83 12.06
CA ALA A 28 -5.65 3.23 11.77
C ALA A 28 -4.69 2.05 12.00
N TYR A 29 -3.77 1.85 11.08
CA TYR A 29 -2.79 0.78 11.12
C TYR A 29 -1.52 1.16 10.37
N THR A 30 -0.40 0.61 10.80
CA THR A 30 0.90 0.81 10.14
C THR A 30 1.16 -0.35 9.19
N VAL A 31 1.56 -0.05 7.95
CA VAL A 31 2.05 -1.03 6.99
C VAL A 31 3.55 -0.82 6.77
N HIS A 32 4.29 -1.91 6.58
CA HIS A 32 5.74 -1.88 6.36
C HIS A 32 6.04 -2.32 4.93
N ASP A 33 6.71 -1.50 4.14
CA ASP A 33 7.19 -1.90 2.83
C ASP A 33 8.47 -2.72 2.95
N LEU A 34 8.40 -3.97 2.51
CA LEU A 34 9.48 -4.93 2.59
C LEU A 34 10.57 -4.69 1.54
N ILE A 35 10.36 -3.77 0.60
CA ILE A 35 11.37 -3.40 -0.42
C ILE A 35 12.45 -2.49 0.18
N ASP A 36 12.06 -1.52 1.01
CA ASP A 36 12.95 -0.46 1.50
C ASP A 36 12.82 -0.16 3.00
N ASP A 37 12.05 -0.96 3.73
CA ASP A 37 11.79 -0.83 5.17
C ASP A 37 11.04 0.46 5.57
N THR A 38 10.46 1.17 4.60
CA THR A 38 9.63 2.36 4.87
C THR A 38 8.31 1.95 5.50
N SER A 39 7.89 2.67 6.53
CA SER A 39 6.60 2.47 7.20
C SER A 39 5.61 3.57 6.84
N TYR A 40 4.35 3.21 6.63
CA TYR A 40 3.25 4.13 6.32
C TYR A 40 2.11 3.98 7.32
N GLU A 41 1.51 5.09 7.72
CA GLU A 41 0.26 5.09 8.50
C GLU A 41 -0.94 5.16 7.55
N TRP A 42 -1.75 4.11 7.55
CA TRP A 42 -2.96 3.98 6.75
C TRP A 42 -4.19 4.08 7.64
N ARG A 43 -5.30 4.58 7.08
CA ARG A 43 -6.57 4.72 7.77
C ARG A 43 -7.70 4.27 6.87
N GLY A 44 -8.53 3.37 7.37
CA GLY A 44 -9.63 2.82 6.59
C GLY A 44 -9.20 1.80 5.55
N ASP A 45 -10.18 1.33 4.80
CA ASP A 45 -9.97 0.35 3.75
C ASP A 45 -9.37 0.97 2.48
N TRP A 46 -9.64 2.23 2.15
CA TRP A 46 -9.12 2.90 0.95
C TRP A 46 -7.88 3.78 1.21
N ASN A 47 -6.76 3.44 0.57
CA ASN A 47 -5.48 4.12 0.78
C ASN A 47 -4.85 4.59 -0.55
N TYR A 48 -4.35 5.82 -0.57
CA TYR A 48 -3.72 6.41 -1.75
C TYR A 48 -2.31 5.86 -1.97
N VAL A 49 -2.00 5.54 -3.22
CA VAL A 49 -0.67 5.11 -3.66
C VAL A 49 -0.27 5.85 -4.93
N ARG A 50 1.03 6.06 -5.10
CA ARG A 50 1.63 6.68 -6.29
C ARG A 50 2.95 5.98 -6.60
N PHE A 51 3.14 5.65 -7.87
CA PHE A 51 4.34 5.02 -8.39
C PHE A 51 4.93 5.89 -9.49
N ASP A 52 6.19 6.27 -9.31
CA ASP A 52 6.98 6.98 -10.30
C ASP A 52 8.02 6.01 -10.88
N PRO A 53 8.02 5.75 -12.20
CA PRO A 53 8.93 4.78 -12.82
C PRO A 53 10.40 4.95 -12.50
N ASP A 54 10.87 6.18 -12.28
CA ASP A 54 12.27 6.48 -11.99
C ASP A 54 12.63 6.28 -10.50
N ILE A 55 11.62 6.06 -9.64
CA ILE A 55 11.79 5.88 -8.19
C ILE A 55 11.41 4.46 -7.77
N ARG A 56 10.18 4.02 -8.11
CA ARG A 56 9.60 2.76 -7.65
C ARG A 56 8.36 2.37 -8.46
N GLN A 57 8.29 1.11 -8.85
CA GLN A 57 7.17 0.52 -9.60
C GLN A 57 6.12 -0.18 -8.73
N GLY A 58 6.35 -0.37 -7.44
CA GLY A 58 5.40 -1.09 -6.60
C GLY A 58 5.83 -1.18 -5.14
N HIS A 59 4.92 -1.62 -4.29
CA HIS A 59 5.14 -1.89 -2.86
C HIS A 59 4.92 -3.38 -2.57
N ILE A 60 5.70 -3.96 -1.65
CA ILE A 60 5.39 -5.24 -1.02
C ILE A 60 5.14 -4.97 0.45
N LEU A 61 3.88 -4.80 0.83
CA LEU A 61 3.50 -4.36 2.16
C LEU A 61 3.22 -5.54 3.08
N TRP A 62 3.89 -5.59 4.22
CA TRP A 62 3.45 -6.38 5.36
C TRP A 62 2.41 -5.58 6.15
N LEU A 63 1.25 -6.19 6.36
CA LEU A 63 0.15 -5.63 7.14
C LEU A 63 0.00 -6.38 8.46
N PRO A 64 -0.33 -5.66 9.56
CA PRO A 64 -0.71 -6.27 10.81
C PRO A 64 -1.92 -7.18 10.60
N LYS A 65 -2.06 -8.16 11.48
CA LYS A 65 -3.20 -9.06 11.44
C LYS A 65 -4.48 -8.23 11.71
N PRO A 66 -5.54 -8.35 10.88
CA PRO A 66 -6.82 -7.69 11.16
C PRO A 66 -7.31 -8.09 12.55
N ARG A 67 -7.82 -7.11 13.31
CA ARG A 67 -8.44 -7.36 14.61
C ARG A 67 -9.82 -7.96 14.35
N THR A 68 -9.90 -9.28 14.33
CA THR A 68 -11.16 -10.06 14.32
C THR A 68 -12.04 -9.73 15.51
#